data_AF-A6P107-F1
#
_entry.id   AF-A6P107-F1
#
_cell.length_a   1.000
_cell.length_b   1.000
_cell.length_c   1.000
_cell.angle_alpha   90.00
_cell.angle_beta   90.00
_cell.angle_gamma   90.00
#
_symmetry.space_group_name_H-M   'P 1'
#
loop_
_entity.id
_entity.type
_entity.pdbx_description
1 polymer ?
#
loop_
_entity_poly.entity_id
_entity_poly.type
_entity_poly.pdbx_seq_one_letter_code
_entity_poly.pdbx_strand_id
1 'polypeptide(L)' 'MSFLKQNKAALLLLLVGAACVAIGVWRGEAETVFRKAVNICMECIGLG' A
#
# COMPACT_ATOMS: atom_id res chain seq x y z
N MET A 1 -18.42 21.92 10.73
CA MET A 1 -17.78 21.40 9.50
C MET A 1 -17.27 22.54 8.60
N SER A 2 -16.35 23.39 9.09
CA SER A 2 -15.87 24.56 8.31
C SER A 2 -14.44 24.40 7.75
N PHE A 3 -13.66 23.44 8.26
CA PHE A 3 -12.27 23.20 7.84
C PHE A 3 -12.14 22.63 6.41
N LEU A 4 -13.13 21.86 5.95
CA LEU A 4 -13.10 21.20 4.65
C LEU A 4 -13.17 22.20 3.46
N LYS A 5 -13.78 23.38 3.68
CA LYS A 5 -14.02 24.38 2.63
C LYS A 5 -12.84 25.34 2.44
N GLN A 6 -12.09 25.64 3.51
CA GLN A 6 -10.94 26.55 3.46
C GLN A 6 -9.65 25.84 3.01
N ASN A 7 -9.54 24.53 3.28
CA ASN A 7 -8.32 23.76 3.00
C ASN A 7 -8.51 22.69 1.90
N LYS A 8 -9.15 23.08 0.79
CA LYS A 8 -9.33 22.23 -0.40
C LYS A 8 -8.02 21.59 -0.88
N ALA A 9 -6.90 22.30 -0.75
CA ALA A 9 -5.58 21.81 -1.10
C ALA A 9 -5.18 20.58 -0.26
N ALA A 10 -5.42 20.59 1.06
CA ALA A 10 -5.11 19.44 1.91
C ALA A 10 -6.02 18.24 1.64
N LEU A 11 -7.29 18.49 1.32
CA LEU A 11 -8.20 17.41 0.93
C LEU A 11 -7.78 16.76 -0.38
N LEU A 12 -7.36 17.56 -1.36
CA LEU A 12 -6.78 17.06 -2.61
C LEU A 12 -5.49 16.27 -2.38
N LEU A 13 -4.60 16.76 -1.52
CA LEU A 13 -3.36 16.06 -1.16
C LEU A 13 -3.64 14.71 -0.48
N LEU A 14 -4.62 14.64 0.41
CA LEU A 14 -5.06 13.37 1.01
C LEU A 14 -5.63 12.41 -0.02
N LEU A 15 -6.47 12.88 -0.94
CA LEU A 15 -7.01 12.06 -2.02
C LEU A 15 -5.91 11.54 -2.96
N VAL A 16 -4.93 12.36 -3.31
CA VAL A 16 -3.78 11.95 -4.13
C VAL A 16 -2.95 10.91 -3.40
N GLY A 17 -2.67 11.11 -2.10
CA GLY A 17 -1.97 10.13 -1.28
C GLY A 17 -2.69 8.79 -1.20
N ALA A 18 -4.00 8.81 -0.97
CA ALA A 18 -4.83 7.61 -0.96
C ALA A 18 -4.84 6.91 -2.34
N ALA A 19 -4.91 7.66 -3.43
CA ALA A 19 -4.83 7.11 -4.79
C ALA A 19 -3.46 6.46 -5.05
N CYS A 20 -2.34 7.08 -4.64
CA CYS A 20 -1.01 6.49 -4.75
C CYS A 20 -0.89 5.17 -3.98
N VAL A 21 -1.44 5.11 -2.76
CA VAL A 21 -1.47 3.86 -1.97
C VAL A 21 -2.34 2.81 -2.66
N ALA A 22 -3.54 3.17 -3.11
CA ALA A 22 -4.44 2.25 -3.81
C ALA A 22 -3.81 1.69 -5.09
N ILE A 23 -3.13 2.53 -5.89
CA ILE A 23 -2.38 2.09 -7.08
C ILE A 23 -1.24 1.14 -6.70
N GLY A 24 -0.52 1.42 -5.60
CA GLY A 24 0.53 0.54 -5.08
C GLY A 24 0.00 -0.84 -4.68
N VAL A 25 -1.15 -0.89 -4.02
CA VAL A 25 -1.84 -2.13 -3.66
C VAL A 25 -2.31 -2.87 -4.91
N TRP A 26 -2.92 -2.16 -5.87
CA TRP A 26 -3.45 -2.76 -7.10
C TRP A 26 -2.37 -3.32 -8.02
N ARG A 27 -1.12 -2.85 -7.90
CA ARG A 27 0.02 -3.39 -8.63
C ARG A 27 0.37 -4.84 -8.22
N GLY A 28 -0.11 -5.35 -7.07
CA GLY A 28 0.12 -6.73 -6.65
C GLY A 28 1.56 -7.07 -6.26
N GLU A 29 2.48 -6.09 -6.32
CA GLU A 29 3.88 -6.23 -5.91
C GLU A 29 3.98 -6.63 -4.43
N ALA A 30 3.11 -6.09 -3.58
CA ALA A 30 3.07 -6.42 -2.14
C ALA A 30 2.75 -7.90 -1.90
N GLU A 31 1.80 -8.48 -2.65
CA GLU A 31 1.46 -9.89 -2.56
C GLU A 31 2.60 -10.77 -3.08
N THR A 32 3.26 -10.35 -4.17
CA THR A 32 4.41 -11.05 -4.74
C THR A 32 5.60 -11.06 -3.78
N VAL A 33 5.92 -9.93 -3.16
CA VAL A 33 6.97 -9.82 -2.14
C VAL A 33 6.63 -10.67 -0.92
N PHE A 34 5.37 -10.64 -0.48
CA PHE A 34 4.91 -11.46 0.65
C PHE A 34 5.05 -12.96 0.36
N ARG A 35 4.64 -13.41 -0.84
CA ARG A 35 4.80 -14.80 -1.26
C ARG A 35 6.27 -15.21 -1.35
N LYS A 36 7.13 -14.35 -1.88
CA LYS A 36 8.59 -14.61 -1.91
C LYS A 36 9.18 -14.69 -0.50
N ALA A 37 8.78 -13.78 0.40
CA ALA A 37 9.22 -13.80 1.78
C ALA A 37 8.80 -15.09 2.50
N VAL A 38 7.54 -15.50 2.38
CA VAL A 38 7.04 -16.75 2.98
C VAL A 38 7.77 -17.97 2.41
N ASN A 39 8.00 -18.01 1.08
CA ASN A 39 8.73 -19.12 0.47
C ASN A 39 10.16 -19.23 1.02
N ILE A 40 10.86 -18.11 1.16
CA ILE A 40 12.22 -18.10 1.72
C ILE A 40 12.21 -18.47 3.21
N CYS A 41 11.17 -18.09 3.95
CA CYS A 41 11.00 -18.53 5.33
C CYS A 41 10.85 -20.05 5.39
N MET A 42 10.00 -20.66 4.54
CA MET A 42 9.81 -22.11 4.50
C MET A 42 11.05 -22.88 4.03
N GLU A 43 11.80 -22.32 3.08
CA GLU A 43 13.09 -22.87 2.65
C GLU A 43 14.13 -22.79 3.77
N CYS A 44 14.13 -21.73 4.59
CA CYS A 44 15.02 -21.57 5.74
C CYS A 44 14.76 -22.56 6.88
N ILE A 45 13.49 -22.96 7.10
CA ILE A 45 13.13 -24.02 8.06
C ILE A 45 13.09 -25.43 7.44
N GLY A 46 13.49 -25.57 6.18
CA GLY A 46 13.68 -26.86 5.51
C GLY A 46 12.40 -27.58 5.11
N LEU A 47 11.28 -26.86 4.95
CA LEU A 47 10.04 -27.40 4.38
C LEU A 47 9.95 -27.20 2.85
N GLY A 48 10.83 -26.37 2.29
CA GLY A 48 10.97 -26.10 0.85
C GLY A 48 11.98 -27.00 0.18
#